data_AF-A0A662TZN1-F1
#
_entry.id   AF-A0A662TZN1-F1
#
_cell.length_a   1.000
_cell.length_b   1.000
_cell.length_c   1.000
_cell.angle_alpha   90.00
_cell.angle_beta   90.00
_cell.angle_gamma   90.00
#
_symmetry.space_group_name_H-M   'P 1'
#
loop_
_entity.id
_entity.type
_entity.pdbx_description
1 polymer ?
#
loop_
_entity_poly.entity_id
_entity_poly.type
_entity_poly.pdbx_seq_one_letter_code
_entity_poly.pdbx_strand_id
1 'polypeptide(L)'
;MRNEPWDLITIEGIPAGARIVKAFLVWNIMNDTQPPATIKVNGTEFTGTVVGTSGDYCWDVDYSYTYLADVTPVIVGNGVYNISGYPTGLTDFSDPWVSAEPPLAEGASLIVIYEHELEPLRAIVFAVGNDWAPSEYTITWDKPAVTPVEAKNTWIVVDGQNNAPNDVAEFNNVVVAGPGATIRPNDAFPGADHRTGASSYGALWDTLTIDVSDLVSGGSTSATVGIDWESDCIGLVADVFSVRIGFAAGVGGEIIVEEKAYSEVSFIATIIGVTAVIAAMVIFKESALT
;
A
#
# COMPACT_ATOMS: atom_id res chain seq x y z
N MET A 1 -2.21 -9.11 -14.14
CA MET A 1 -0.75 -8.97 -13.93
C MET A 1 -0.04 -10.23 -14.40
N ARG A 2 0.67 -11.09 -13.63
CA ARG A 2 1.56 -12.12 -14.25
C ARG A 2 0.89 -12.90 -15.37
N ASN A 3 1.49 -13.01 -16.56
CA ASN A 3 0.91 -13.66 -17.76
C ASN A 3 -0.34 -12.99 -18.33
N GLU A 4 -0.71 -11.80 -17.88
CA GLU A 4 -1.88 -11.06 -18.33
C GLU A 4 -1.44 -9.71 -18.93
N PRO A 5 -1.99 -9.33 -20.09
CA PRO A 5 -1.67 -8.04 -20.71
C PRO A 5 -2.31 -6.84 -19.99
N TRP A 6 -3.27 -7.09 -19.10
CA TRP A 6 -4.01 -6.10 -18.34
C TRP A 6 -4.62 -6.72 -17.08
N ASP A 7 -5.02 -5.87 -16.15
CA ASP A 7 -5.78 -6.21 -14.95
C ASP A 7 -6.77 -5.10 -14.59
N LEU A 8 -7.62 -5.35 -13.61
CA LEU A 8 -8.62 -4.41 -13.11
C LEU A 8 -8.41 -4.17 -11.61
N ILE A 9 -8.34 -2.90 -11.22
CA ILE A 9 -8.41 -2.48 -9.82
C ILE A 9 -9.73 -1.76 -9.60
N THR A 10 -10.52 -2.22 -8.62
CA THR A 10 -11.78 -1.57 -8.25
C THR A 10 -11.58 -0.74 -6.99
N ILE A 11 -11.92 0.55 -7.06
CA ILE A 11 -11.98 1.44 -5.91
C ILE A 11 -13.44 1.52 -5.47
N GLU A 12 -13.69 1.18 -4.21
CA GLU A 12 -14.98 1.30 -3.55
C GLU A 12 -14.83 1.97 -2.19
N GLY A 13 -15.94 2.40 -1.59
CA GLY A 13 -15.96 2.90 -0.21
C GLY A 13 -15.49 4.34 -0.01
N ILE A 14 -15.09 5.07 -1.07
CA ILE A 14 -14.85 6.51 -0.96
C ILE A 14 -16.19 7.23 -0.72
N PRO A 15 -16.35 8.01 0.37
CA PRO A 15 -17.61 8.69 0.67
C PRO A 15 -18.05 9.65 -0.44
N ALA A 16 -19.36 9.77 -0.65
CA ALA A 16 -19.91 10.74 -1.58
C ALA A 16 -19.55 12.17 -1.13
N GLY A 17 -19.01 12.99 -2.04
CA GLY A 17 -18.55 14.34 -1.73
C GLY A 17 -17.09 14.41 -1.26
N ALA A 18 -16.40 13.28 -1.13
CA ALA A 18 -14.97 13.27 -0.85
C ALA A 18 -14.16 13.77 -2.06
N ARG A 19 -13.03 14.40 -1.79
CA ARG A 19 -12.07 14.84 -2.80
C ARG A 19 -10.82 13.98 -2.73
N ILE A 20 -10.40 13.42 -3.86
CA ILE A 20 -9.10 12.74 -3.97
C ILE A 20 -7.99 13.78 -3.80
N VAL A 21 -7.07 13.52 -2.89
CA VAL A 21 -5.89 14.37 -2.64
C VAL A 21 -4.67 13.80 -3.30
N LYS A 22 -4.46 12.49 -3.14
CA LYS A 22 -3.39 11.73 -3.78
C LYS A 22 -3.88 10.34 -4.14
N ALA A 23 -3.35 9.81 -5.24
CA ALA A 23 -3.47 8.41 -5.57
C ALA A 23 -2.13 7.89 -6.07
N PHE A 24 -1.63 6.83 -5.45
CA PHE A 24 -0.40 6.16 -5.85
C PHE A 24 -0.70 4.76 -6.36
N LEU A 25 -0.03 4.38 -7.44
CA LEU A 25 -0.01 3.00 -7.92
C LEU A 25 1.30 2.37 -7.50
N VAL A 26 1.24 1.30 -6.71
CA VAL A 26 2.37 0.43 -6.38
C VAL A 26 2.25 -0.86 -7.17
N TRP A 27 3.34 -1.33 -7.76
CA TRP A 27 3.39 -2.62 -8.46
C TRP A 27 4.77 -3.24 -8.35
N ASN A 28 4.86 -4.55 -8.56
CA ASN A 28 6.12 -5.28 -8.49
C ASN A 28 6.37 -6.11 -9.76
N ILE A 29 7.64 -6.19 -10.18
CA ILE A 29 8.08 -7.03 -11.29
C ILE A 29 9.39 -7.72 -10.91
N MET A 30 9.43 -9.04 -11.09
CA MET A 30 10.62 -9.88 -10.95
C MET A 30 11.31 -10.11 -12.29
N ASN A 31 12.63 -9.93 -12.35
CA ASN A 31 13.44 -10.10 -13.56
C ASN A 31 14.95 -10.09 -13.24
N ASP A 32 15.79 -10.62 -14.13
CA ASP A 32 17.26 -10.61 -13.96
C ASP A 32 17.87 -9.21 -14.07
N THR A 33 17.18 -8.30 -14.74
CA THR A 33 17.58 -6.91 -14.89
C THR A 33 16.37 -6.01 -14.76
N GLN A 34 16.54 -4.80 -14.21
CA GLN A 34 15.44 -3.88 -13.99
C GLN A 34 14.62 -3.64 -15.28
N PRO A 35 13.36 -4.09 -15.34
CA PRO A 35 12.52 -3.85 -16.50
C PRO A 35 12.04 -2.39 -16.55
N PRO A 36 11.51 -1.93 -17.71
CA PRO A 36 10.94 -0.59 -17.82
C PRO A 36 9.88 -0.31 -16.76
N ALA A 37 9.97 0.84 -16.08
CA ALA A 37 9.02 1.25 -15.06
C ALA A 37 7.68 1.78 -15.64
N THR A 38 7.25 1.29 -16.80
CA THR A 38 6.06 1.81 -17.49
C THR A 38 4.81 1.07 -17.05
N ILE A 39 3.71 1.78 -16.85
CA ILE A 39 2.39 1.20 -16.58
C ILE A 39 1.30 2.16 -17.06
N LYS A 40 0.12 1.64 -17.39
CA LYS A 40 -1.02 2.42 -17.86
C LYS A 40 -2.19 2.28 -16.91
N VAL A 41 -2.83 3.41 -16.62
CA VAL A 41 -4.11 3.46 -15.89
C VAL A 41 -5.14 4.08 -16.82
N ASN A 42 -6.19 3.32 -17.16
CA ASN A 42 -7.20 3.70 -18.14
C ASN A 42 -6.60 4.21 -19.47
N GLY A 43 -5.52 3.58 -19.92
CA GLY A 43 -4.81 3.91 -21.16
C GLY A 43 -3.83 5.08 -21.07
N THR A 44 -3.81 5.83 -19.97
CA THR A 44 -2.81 6.88 -19.72
C THR A 44 -1.54 6.25 -19.18
N GLU A 45 -0.41 6.52 -19.83
CA GLU A 45 0.90 5.99 -19.45
C GLU A 45 1.54 6.79 -18.32
N PHE A 46 2.11 6.06 -17.37
CA PHE A 46 2.88 6.54 -16.24
C PHE A 46 4.24 5.84 -16.24
N THR A 47 5.26 6.56 -15.80
CA THR A 47 6.58 6.01 -15.50
C THR A 47 6.78 6.07 -13.99
N GLY A 48 6.94 4.91 -13.37
CA GLY A 48 7.22 4.80 -11.95
C GLY A 48 8.68 5.06 -11.60
N THR A 49 8.92 5.21 -10.30
CA THR A 49 10.25 5.18 -9.69
C THR A 49 10.41 3.86 -8.96
N VAL A 50 11.59 3.25 -9.02
CA VAL A 50 11.91 2.07 -8.19
C VAL A 50 12.06 2.54 -6.75
N VAL A 51 11.20 2.03 -5.87
CA VAL A 51 11.18 2.33 -4.44
C VAL A 51 11.76 1.20 -3.58
N GLY A 52 11.99 0.03 -4.17
CA GLY A 52 12.67 -1.07 -3.51
C GLY A 52 13.16 -2.12 -4.50
N THR A 53 14.26 -2.78 -4.13
CA THR A 53 14.82 -3.93 -4.84
C THR A 53 15.14 -5.02 -3.83
N SER A 54 14.71 -6.25 -4.12
CA SER A 54 15.02 -7.45 -3.34
C SER A 54 15.58 -8.54 -4.24
N GLY A 55 15.89 -9.69 -3.66
CA GLY A 55 16.22 -10.92 -4.40
C GLY A 55 14.99 -11.58 -5.01
N ASP A 56 15.21 -12.78 -5.53
CA ASP A 56 14.20 -13.72 -6.02
C ASP A 56 13.23 -14.14 -4.92
N TYR A 57 11.94 -14.20 -5.24
CA TYR A 57 10.92 -14.78 -4.37
C TYR A 57 10.60 -16.22 -4.79
N CYS A 58 11.63 -17.04 -5.02
CA CYS A 58 11.51 -18.46 -5.40
C CYS A 58 10.94 -18.72 -6.81
N TRP A 59 11.28 -17.83 -7.76
CA TRP A 59 10.87 -17.90 -9.16
C TRP A 59 12.04 -17.97 -10.15
N ASP A 60 13.24 -18.29 -9.67
CA ASP A 60 14.46 -18.49 -10.48
C ASP A 60 14.85 -17.26 -11.33
N VAL A 61 14.62 -16.05 -10.82
CA VAL A 61 15.18 -14.79 -11.38
C VAL A 61 16.21 -14.19 -10.43
N ASP A 62 16.97 -13.16 -10.85
CA ASP A 62 17.94 -12.54 -9.91
C ASP A 62 17.32 -11.52 -8.94
N TYR A 63 16.28 -10.78 -9.34
CA TYR A 63 15.77 -9.63 -8.58
C TYR A 63 14.26 -9.46 -8.64
N SER A 64 13.74 -8.80 -7.61
CA SER A 64 12.40 -8.23 -7.55
C SER A 64 12.48 -6.70 -7.46
N TYR A 65 11.64 -5.98 -8.21
CA TYR A 65 11.62 -4.51 -8.26
C TYR A 65 10.22 -3.98 -7.95
N THR A 66 10.09 -3.18 -6.88
CA THR A 66 8.86 -2.46 -6.55
C THR A 66 8.92 -1.06 -7.14
N TYR A 67 7.85 -0.67 -7.81
CA TYR A 67 7.68 0.62 -8.43
C TYR A 67 6.52 1.39 -7.82
N LEU A 68 6.65 2.71 -7.83
CA LEU A 68 5.64 3.65 -7.37
C LEU A 68 5.41 4.75 -8.42
N ALA A 69 4.16 5.11 -8.68
CA ALA A 69 3.79 6.26 -9.50
C ALA A 69 2.65 7.07 -8.89
N ASP A 70 2.73 8.40 -8.95
CA ASP A 70 1.60 9.30 -8.67
C ASP A 70 0.65 9.28 -9.87
N VAL A 71 -0.52 8.65 -9.67
CA VAL A 71 -1.59 8.51 -10.65
C VAL A 71 -2.80 9.38 -10.32
N THR A 72 -2.64 10.33 -9.39
CA THR A 72 -3.71 11.27 -8.97
C THR A 72 -4.48 11.88 -10.14
N PRO A 73 -3.85 12.31 -11.27
CA PRO A 73 -4.58 12.97 -12.36
C PRO A 73 -5.67 12.12 -13.03
N VAL A 74 -5.64 10.79 -12.89
CA VAL A 74 -6.59 9.88 -13.56
C VAL A 74 -7.51 9.14 -12.59
N ILE A 75 -7.29 9.25 -11.28
CA ILE A 75 -8.15 8.66 -10.25
C ILE A 75 -9.21 9.68 -9.83
N VAL A 76 -10.46 9.42 -10.18
CA VAL A 76 -11.59 10.36 -10.02
C VAL A 76 -12.56 9.98 -8.89
N GLY A 77 -12.33 8.85 -8.22
CA GLY A 77 -13.19 8.34 -7.15
C GLY A 77 -13.43 6.83 -7.27
N ASN A 78 -14.56 6.37 -6.72
CA ASN A 78 -14.98 4.97 -6.85
C ASN A 78 -15.16 4.60 -8.34
N GLY A 79 -14.77 3.37 -8.70
CA GLY A 79 -14.88 2.87 -10.06
C GLY A 79 -13.90 1.73 -10.35
N VAL A 80 -13.98 1.22 -11.57
CA VAL A 80 -13.08 0.18 -12.09
C VAL A 80 -12.01 0.85 -12.96
N TYR A 81 -10.75 0.58 -12.66
CA TYR A 81 -9.58 1.14 -13.34
C TYR A 81 -8.82 0.03 -14.04
N ASN A 82 -8.65 0.17 -15.36
CA ASN A 82 -7.89 -0.77 -16.16
C ASN A 82 -6.40 -0.49 -16.05
N ILE A 83 -5.64 -1.48 -15.59
CA ILE A 83 -4.19 -1.45 -15.46
C ILE A 83 -3.59 -2.24 -16.62
N SER A 84 -2.64 -1.69 -17.37
CA SER A 84 -2.03 -2.39 -18.51
C SER A 84 -0.66 -1.82 -18.86
N GLY A 85 0.00 -2.34 -19.90
CA GLY A 85 1.24 -1.76 -20.42
C GLY A 85 2.45 -1.89 -19.49
N TYR A 86 2.34 -2.71 -18.44
CA TYR A 86 3.46 -3.14 -17.61
C TYR A 86 4.27 -4.23 -18.33
N PRO A 87 5.59 -4.32 -18.10
CA PRO A 87 6.40 -5.42 -18.59
C PRO A 87 5.95 -6.77 -18.01
N THR A 88 5.59 -7.71 -18.86
CA THR A 88 5.41 -9.12 -18.49
C THR A 88 5.82 -10.02 -19.66
N GLY A 89 6.46 -11.16 -19.41
CA GLY A 89 6.99 -12.02 -20.47
C GLY A 89 5.91 -12.80 -21.22
N LEU A 90 4.83 -13.20 -20.55
CA LEU A 90 3.66 -13.83 -21.16
C LEU A 90 2.43 -12.92 -21.06
N THR A 91 1.48 -13.07 -21.97
CA THR A 91 0.25 -12.26 -22.04
C THR A 91 -0.97 -13.09 -22.48
N ASP A 92 -0.94 -14.39 -22.21
CA ASP A 92 -1.90 -15.39 -22.69
C ASP A 92 -2.92 -15.85 -21.63
N PHE A 93 -2.92 -15.20 -20.45
CA PHE A 93 -3.74 -15.55 -19.29
C PHE A 93 -3.48 -16.96 -18.73
N SER A 94 -2.34 -17.56 -19.09
CA SER A 94 -1.93 -18.84 -18.54
C SER A 94 -1.70 -18.77 -17.04
N ASP A 95 -1.88 -19.91 -16.39
CA ASP A 95 -1.56 -20.09 -14.98
C ASP A 95 -0.05 -19.89 -14.76
N PRO A 96 0.38 -18.96 -13.89
CA PRO A 96 1.80 -18.72 -13.60
C PRO A 96 2.56 -19.96 -13.13
N TRP A 97 1.87 -20.91 -12.51
CA TRP A 97 2.47 -22.14 -12.02
C TRP A 97 2.67 -23.20 -13.09
N VAL A 98 2.03 -23.02 -14.24
CA VAL A 98 2.16 -23.91 -15.40
C VAL A 98 3.15 -23.34 -16.40
N SER A 99 3.17 -22.01 -16.56
CA SER A 99 4.04 -21.31 -17.50
C SER A 99 4.40 -19.94 -16.95
N ALA A 100 5.69 -19.63 -16.88
CA ALA A 100 6.18 -18.33 -16.45
C ALA A 100 7.42 -17.98 -17.29
N GLU A 101 7.44 -16.77 -17.86
CA GLU A 101 8.60 -16.23 -18.56
C GLU A 101 8.84 -14.81 -18.04
N PRO A 102 10.06 -14.46 -17.58
CA PRO A 102 10.39 -13.11 -17.16
C PRO A 102 10.23 -12.08 -18.30
N PRO A 103 9.87 -10.81 -18.00
CA PRO A 103 9.61 -10.27 -16.67
C PRO A 103 8.32 -10.84 -16.04
N LEU A 104 8.40 -11.15 -14.75
CA LEU A 104 7.31 -11.71 -13.96
C LEU A 104 6.60 -10.56 -13.23
N ALA A 105 5.61 -9.94 -13.88
CA ALA A 105 4.80 -8.91 -13.25
C ALA A 105 3.90 -9.54 -12.20
N GLU A 106 3.93 -9.10 -10.96
CA GLU A 106 3.25 -9.81 -9.88
C GLU A 106 1.82 -9.34 -9.72
N GLY A 107 1.69 -8.16 -9.13
CA GLY A 107 0.45 -7.49 -8.84
C GLY A 107 0.65 -5.99 -8.70
N ALA A 108 -0.44 -5.29 -8.40
CA ALA A 108 -0.48 -3.86 -8.24
C ALA A 108 -1.67 -3.46 -7.36
N SER A 109 -1.47 -2.41 -6.56
CA SER A 109 -2.51 -1.82 -5.71
C SER A 109 -2.57 -0.32 -5.90
N LEU A 110 -3.78 0.24 -5.82
CA LEU A 110 -4.02 1.68 -5.77
C LEU A 110 -4.19 2.12 -4.30
N ILE A 111 -3.34 3.04 -3.87
CA ILE A 111 -3.42 3.68 -2.56
C ILE A 111 -4.04 5.05 -2.77
N VAL A 112 -5.27 5.23 -2.31
CA VAL A 112 -6.05 6.45 -2.55
C VAL A 112 -6.26 7.20 -1.24
N ILE A 113 -5.73 8.42 -1.20
CA ILE A 113 -5.87 9.35 -0.09
C ILE A 113 -6.92 10.39 -0.49
N TYR A 114 -7.98 10.48 0.31
CA TYR A 114 -9.06 11.43 0.11
C TYR A 114 -9.25 12.31 1.35
N GLU A 115 -9.88 13.46 1.15
CA GLU A 115 -10.44 14.27 2.23
C GLU A 115 -11.96 14.32 2.13
N HIS A 116 -12.62 14.42 3.27
CA HIS A 116 -14.06 14.53 3.37
C HIS A 116 -14.42 15.32 4.64
N GLU A 117 -15.39 16.22 4.55
CA GLU A 117 -15.71 17.17 5.64
C GLU A 117 -16.22 16.50 6.93
N LEU A 118 -16.72 15.26 6.83
CA LEU A 118 -17.21 14.48 7.97
C LEU A 118 -16.16 13.49 8.52
N GLU A 119 -15.01 13.34 7.86
CA GLU A 119 -13.95 12.45 8.33
C GLU A 119 -13.02 13.19 9.30
N PRO A 120 -12.52 12.51 10.35
CA PRO A 120 -11.56 13.11 11.25
C PRO A 120 -10.21 13.31 10.56
N LEU A 121 -9.40 14.22 11.11
CA LEU A 121 -8.01 14.36 10.68
C LEU A 121 -7.23 13.08 10.99
N ARG A 122 -6.44 12.61 10.03
CA ARG A 122 -5.67 11.38 10.10
C ARG A 122 -4.21 11.64 9.77
N ALA A 123 -3.30 11.01 10.52
CA ALA A 123 -1.96 10.74 10.02
C ALA A 123 -2.05 9.52 9.09
N ILE A 124 -1.36 9.60 7.95
CA ILE A 124 -1.23 8.49 7.00
C ILE A 124 0.27 8.25 6.85
N VAL A 125 0.72 7.06 7.19
CA VAL A 125 2.11 6.61 6.98
C VAL A 125 2.09 5.69 5.78
N PHE A 126 3.01 5.91 4.84
CA PHE A 126 3.15 5.12 3.64
C PHE A 126 4.59 4.60 3.51
N ALA A 127 4.85 3.43 4.07
CA ALA A 127 6.14 2.77 3.90
C ALA A 127 6.14 2.00 2.58
N VAL A 128 7.21 2.13 1.79
CA VAL A 128 7.36 1.48 0.49
C VAL A 128 8.73 0.85 0.39
N GLY A 129 8.82 -0.29 -0.27
CA GLY A 129 10.10 -0.94 -0.44
C GLY A 129 9.96 -2.23 -1.21
N ASN A 130 10.92 -3.11 -0.97
CA ASN A 130 10.85 -4.48 -1.42
C ASN A 130 11.76 -5.27 -0.47
N ASP A 131 11.18 -5.73 0.63
CA ASP A 131 11.91 -6.46 1.64
C ASP A 131 11.41 -7.90 1.69
N TRP A 132 12.30 -8.83 2.00
CA TRP A 132 11.85 -10.16 2.44
C TRP A 132 11.00 -9.96 3.67
N ALA A 133 9.75 -10.44 3.64
CA ALA A 133 8.74 -10.21 4.67
C ALA A 133 9.36 -10.01 6.08
N PRO A 134 9.51 -8.73 6.52
CA PRO A 134 10.35 -8.42 7.65
C PRO A 134 9.65 -8.83 8.92
N SER A 135 10.39 -9.50 9.81
CA SER A 135 9.84 -10.02 11.07
C SER A 135 9.22 -8.92 11.92
N GLU A 136 9.82 -7.72 11.98
CA GLU A 136 9.21 -6.53 12.59
C GLU A 136 9.91 -5.24 12.13
N TYR A 137 9.15 -4.16 11.92
CA TYR A 137 9.64 -2.79 11.77
C TYR A 137 8.71 -1.79 12.48
N THR A 138 9.18 -0.56 12.70
CA THR A 138 8.45 0.45 13.48
C THR A 138 7.98 1.61 12.62
N ILE A 139 6.68 1.74 12.40
CA ILE A 139 6.12 2.95 11.81
C ILE A 139 6.05 4.08 12.85
N THR A 140 6.31 5.32 12.43
CA THR A 140 6.26 6.51 13.29
C THR A 140 5.43 7.61 12.65
N TRP A 141 4.82 8.48 13.45
CA TRP A 141 4.02 9.60 12.98
C TRP A 141 4.08 10.79 13.94
N ASP A 142 3.91 12.01 13.41
CA ASP A 142 4.29 13.24 14.13
C ASP A 142 3.29 13.71 15.19
N LYS A 143 2.02 13.32 15.07
CA LYS A 143 0.93 13.81 15.94
C LYS A 143 0.37 12.66 16.77
N PRO A 144 0.32 12.79 18.10
CA PRO A 144 -0.21 11.72 18.94
C PRO A 144 -1.61 11.26 18.52
N ALA A 145 -1.83 9.95 18.50
CA ALA A 145 -3.16 9.36 18.29
C ALA A 145 -4.13 9.88 19.36
N VAL A 146 -5.38 10.18 18.98
CA VAL A 146 -6.39 10.68 19.93
C VAL A 146 -7.41 9.63 20.29
N THR A 147 -8.03 9.78 21.47
CA THR A 147 -9.11 8.91 21.94
C THR A 147 -10.49 9.49 21.57
N PRO A 148 -11.47 8.67 21.11
CA PRO A 148 -11.33 7.25 20.77
C PRO A 148 -10.38 7.06 19.58
N VAL A 149 -9.55 6.01 19.67
CA VAL A 149 -8.59 5.69 18.62
C VAL A 149 -9.34 5.07 17.45
N GLU A 150 -9.01 5.52 16.25
CA GLU A 150 -9.48 4.95 15.00
C GLU A 150 -8.25 4.73 14.12
N ALA A 151 -7.84 3.48 13.94
CA ALA A 151 -6.63 3.12 13.22
C ALA A 151 -6.83 1.92 12.29
N LYS A 152 -6.18 1.95 11.13
CA LYS A 152 -6.13 0.84 10.19
C LYS A 152 -4.72 0.65 9.68
N ASN A 153 -4.33 -0.61 9.47
CA ASN A 153 -3.09 -0.96 8.79
C ASN A 153 -3.38 -1.77 7.54
N THR A 154 -2.64 -1.54 6.46
CA THR A 154 -2.76 -2.29 5.21
C THR A 154 -1.41 -2.78 4.76
N TRP A 155 -1.22 -4.09 4.77
CA TRP A 155 -0.07 -4.75 4.18
C TRP A 155 -0.35 -4.99 2.69
N ILE A 156 0.65 -4.70 1.85
CA ILE A 156 0.65 -5.03 0.44
C ILE A 156 1.88 -5.88 0.18
N VAL A 157 1.66 -7.13 -0.19
CA VAL A 157 2.74 -8.10 -0.38
C VAL A 157 2.73 -8.67 -1.79
N VAL A 158 3.92 -9.05 -2.21
CA VAL A 158 4.19 -9.77 -3.45
C VAL A 158 4.38 -11.25 -3.14
N ASP A 159 4.06 -12.07 -4.14
CA ASP A 159 4.21 -13.52 -4.13
C ASP A 159 3.37 -14.23 -3.07
N GLY A 160 2.18 -13.73 -2.75
CA GLY A 160 1.26 -14.45 -1.85
C GLY A 160 0.61 -15.66 -2.55
N GLN A 161 0.62 -16.83 -1.89
CA GLN A 161 0.18 -18.09 -2.48
C GLN A 161 -0.65 -18.98 -1.53
N ASN A 162 -1.78 -19.50 -2.02
CA ASN A 162 -2.67 -20.31 -1.18
C ASN A 162 -2.19 -21.76 -0.91
N ASN A 163 -1.08 -22.18 -1.52
CA ASN A 163 -0.43 -23.48 -1.33
C ASN A 163 0.77 -23.42 -0.39
N ALA A 164 1.16 -22.23 0.07
CA ALA A 164 2.22 -21.99 1.04
C ALA A 164 1.62 -21.38 2.32
N PRO A 165 0.78 -22.12 3.07
CA PRO A 165 0.04 -21.54 4.18
C PRO A 165 0.97 -21.17 5.35
N ASN A 166 0.34 -20.60 6.37
CA ASN A 166 0.88 -20.24 7.68
C ASN A 166 1.56 -18.88 7.79
N ASP A 167 1.46 -18.01 6.78
CA ASP A 167 1.92 -16.65 6.95
C ASP A 167 1.04 -15.90 7.95
N VAL A 168 1.67 -15.00 8.70
CA VAL A 168 1.07 -14.23 9.79
C VAL A 168 1.35 -12.75 9.57
N ALA A 169 0.31 -11.92 9.74
CA ALA A 169 0.46 -10.48 9.86
C ALA A 169 0.37 -10.07 11.34
N GLU A 170 1.33 -9.27 11.79
CA GLU A 170 1.42 -8.80 13.18
C GLU A 170 1.36 -7.28 13.28
N PHE A 171 0.67 -6.80 14.32
CA PHE A 171 0.65 -5.38 14.66
C PHE A 171 0.80 -5.22 16.18
N ASN A 172 1.79 -4.45 16.62
CA ASN A 172 2.17 -4.30 18.04
C ASN A 172 2.31 -5.66 18.76
N ASN A 173 3.01 -6.61 18.15
CA ASN A 173 3.23 -7.98 18.67
C ASN A 173 1.94 -8.79 18.87
N VAL A 174 0.86 -8.43 18.16
CA VAL A 174 -0.39 -9.19 18.13
C VAL A 174 -0.62 -9.71 16.72
N VAL A 175 -0.83 -11.03 16.62
CA VAL A 175 -1.25 -11.70 15.38
C VAL A 175 -2.65 -11.23 15.00
N VAL A 176 -2.76 -10.53 13.87
CA VAL A 176 -4.02 -9.95 13.39
C VAL A 176 -4.63 -10.69 12.20
N ALA A 177 -3.83 -11.44 11.45
CA ALA A 177 -4.26 -12.37 10.41
C ALA A 177 -3.29 -13.56 10.31
N GLY A 178 -3.76 -14.68 9.77
CA GLY A 178 -2.98 -15.92 9.70
C GLY A 178 -3.24 -16.86 10.89
N PRO A 179 -2.46 -17.96 11.03
CA PRO A 179 -2.58 -18.87 12.16
C PRO A 179 -2.53 -18.15 13.51
N GLY A 180 -3.54 -18.39 14.34
CA GLY A 180 -3.69 -17.74 15.65
C GLY A 180 -4.61 -16.52 15.66
N ALA A 181 -5.01 -16.00 14.49
CA ALA A 181 -6.03 -14.98 14.34
C ALA A 181 -7.37 -15.54 13.85
N THR A 182 -8.41 -14.69 13.87
CA THR A 182 -9.73 -15.02 13.28
C THR A 182 -9.85 -14.62 11.82
N ILE A 183 -9.02 -13.66 11.38
CA ILE A 183 -8.99 -13.17 10.00
C ILE A 183 -7.99 -14.02 9.23
N ARG A 184 -8.44 -14.59 8.10
CA ARG A 184 -7.66 -15.51 7.26
C ARG A 184 -6.88 -16.55 8.11
N PRO A 185 -7.57 -17.39 8.89
CA PRO A 185 -6.96 -18.16 9.99
C PRO A 185 -5.94 -19.24 9.55
N ASN A 186 -5.83 -19.52 8.26
CA ASN A 186 -4.87 -20.48 7.73
C ASN A 186 -3.61 -19.81 7.18
N ASP A 187 -3.73 -18.56 6.72
CA ASP A 187 -2.71 -17.89 5.92
C ASP A 187 -3.11 -16.41 5.73
N ALA A 188 -2.25 -15.49 6.17
CA ALA A 188 -2.48 -14.06 6.02
C ALA A 188 -2.41 -13.59 4.55
N PHE A 189 -1.62 -14.24 3.69
CA PHE A 189 -1.27 -13.77 2.33
C PHE A 189 -1.41 -14.87 1.25
N PRO A 190 -2.63 -15.42 1.02
CA PRO A 190 -2.86 -16.56 0.13
C PRO A 190 -2.93 -16.20 -1.37
N GLY A 191 -2.52 -15.01 -1.79
CA GLY A 191 -2.74 -14.45 -3.12
C GLY A 191 -4.21 -14.13 -3.37
N ALA A 192 -4.88 -13.44 -2.44
CA ALA A 192 -6.33 -13.24 -2.46
C ALA A 192 -6.81 -12.13 -3.43
N ASP A 193 -5.92 -11.26 -3.91
CA ASP A 193 -6.32 -10.13 -4.75
C ASP A 193 -6.79 -10.60 -6.14
N HIS A 194 -7.45 -9.70 -6.86
CA HIS A 194 -8.05 -10.03 -8.15
C HIS A 194 -7.00 -10.47 -9.18
N ARG A 195 -7.38 -11.49 -9.95
CA ARG A 195 -6.68 -11.95 -11.15
C ARG A 195 -7.71 -12.37 -12.19
N THR A 196 -7.46 -12.09 -13.47
CA THR A 196 -8.40 -12.39 -14.56
C THR A 196 -8.21 -13.80 -15.12
N GLY A 197 -6.95 -14.21 -15.27
CA GLY A 197 -6.50 -15.46 -15.86
C GLY A 197 -6.55 -16.63 -14.89
N ALA A 198 -6.06 -17.77 -15.36
CA ALA A 198 -5.99 -18.96 -14.52
C ALA A 198 -5.01 -18.76 -13.35
N SER A 199 -5.31 -19.41 -12.23
CA SER A 199 -4.41 -19.52 -11.09
C SER A 199 -4.72 -20.79 -10.29
N SER A 200 -3.71 -21.64 -10.14
CA SER A 200 -3.78 -22.82 -9.28
C SER A 200 -3.53 -22.47 -7.82
N TYR A 201 -2.69 -21.47 -7.53
CA TYR A 201 -2.25 -21.18 -6.17
C TYR A 201 -2.32 -19.71 -5.74
N GLY A 202 -3.33 -18.97 -6.18
CA GLY A 202 -3.52 -17.57 -5.80
C GLY A 202 -2.94 -16.57 -6.81
N ALA A 203 -3.21 -15.30 -6.59
CA ALA A 203 -2.92 -14.22 -7.53
C ALA A 203 -1.47 -13.71 -7.47
N LEU A 204 -0.62 -14.23 -6.57
CA LEU A 204 0.75 -13.78 -6.33
C LEU A 204 0.83 -12.35 -5.77
N TRP A 205 -0.28 -11.86 -5.22
CA TRP A 205 -0.42 -10.52 -4.69
C TRP A 205 -1.52 -10.49 -3.63
N ASP A 206 -1.29 -9.77 -2.55
CA ASP A 206 -2.29 -9.55 -1.51
C ASP A 206 -2.30 -8.10 -1.04
N THR A 207 -3.51 -7.62 -0.83
CA THR A 207 -3.79 -6.45 0.00
C THR A 207 -4.59 -6.91 1.23
N LEU A 208 -4.05 -6.67 2.42
CA LEU A 208 -4.69 -7.03 3.69
C LEU A 208 -4.89 -5.79 4.54
N THR A 209 -6.13 -5.32 4.70
CA THR A 209 -6.47 -4.20 5.59
C THR A 209 -7.10 -4.70 6.89
N ILE A 210 -6.54 -4.30 8.03
CA ILE A 210 -7.03 -4.63 9.37
C ILE A 210 -7.38 -3.35 10.15
N ASP A 211 -8.49 -3.38 10.89
CA ASP A 211 -8.75 -2.40 11.95
C ASP A 211 -7.88 -2.73 13.16
N VAL A 212 -6.96 -1.82 13.49
CA VAL A 212 -5.98 -1.97 14.58
C VAL A 212 -6.23 -0.96 15.69
N SER A 213 -7.44 -0.38 15.76
CA SER A 213 -7.82 0.66 16.72
C SER A 213 -7.58 0.22 18.17
N ASP A 214 -7.90 -1.03 18.50
CA ASP A 214 -7.73 -1.60 19.84
C ASP A 214 -6.27 -1.93 20.19
N LEU A 215 -5.37 -1.89 19.20
CA LEU A 215 -3.94 -2.16 19.36
C LEU A 215 -3.11 -0.86 19.45
N VAL A 216 -3.72 0.30 19.21
CA VAL A 216 -3.06 1.61 19.29
C VAL A 216 -3.57 2.35 20.51
N SER A 217 -2.64 2.85 21.33
CA SER A 217 -2.99 3.65 22.51
C SER A 217 -3.14 5.14 22.16
N GLY A 218 -4.07 5.82 22.83
CA GLY A 218 -4.13 7.28 22.79
C GLY A 218 -2.82 7.88 23.31
N GLY A 219 -2.27 8.85 22.59
CA GLY A 219 -0.96 9.44 22.86
C GLY A 219 0.20 8.81 22.09
N SER A 220 0.02 7.64 21.48
CA SER A 220 1.09 6.99 20.70
C SER A 220 1.47 7.79 19.45
N THR A 221 2.75 7.71 19.10
CA THR A 221 3.37 8.28 17.87
C THR A 221 4.14 7.22 17.08
N SER A 222 3.99 5.95 17.44
CA SER A 222 4.63 4.83 16.79
C SER A 222 3.85 3.53 17.04
N ALA A 223 4.02 2.57 16.15
CA ALA A 223 3.56 1.19 16.29
C ALA A 223 4.55 0.24 15.60
N THR A 224 4.57 -1.02 16.00
CA THR A 224 5.32 -2.06 15.29
C THR A 224 4.41 -2.83 14.35
N VAL A 225 4.95 -3.19 13.19
CA VAL A 225 4.29 -3.94 12.13
C VAL A 225 5.22 -5.07 11.74
N GLY A 226 4.69 -6.26 11.52
CA GLY A 226 5.49 -7.43 11.18
C GLY A 226 4.76 -8.36 10.23
N ILE A 227 5.57 -9.18 9.56
CA ILE A 227 5.12 -10.38 8.87
C ILE A 227 6.01 -11.53 9.35
N ASP A 228 5.40 -12.61 9.80
CA ASP A 228 6.08 -13.89 10.02
C ASP A 228 5.65 -14.84 8.92
N TRP A 229 6.62 -15.31 8.14
CA TRP A 229 6.41 -16.20 7.00
C TRP A 229 7.12 -17.52 7.29
N GLU A 230 6.47 -18.63 6.94
CA GLU A 230 7.04 -19.97 7.20
C GLU A 230 7.54 -20.61 5.91
N SER A 231 6.68 -20.68 4.90
CA SER A 231 6.95 -21.44 3.67
C SER A 231 6.85 -20.61 2.40
N ASP A 232 6.13 -19.49 2.44
CA ASP A 232 5.94 -18.63 1.27
C ASP A 232 7.11 -17.67 1.12
N CYS A 233 7.55 -17.43 -0.12
CA CYS A 233 8.67 -16.54 -0.41
C CYS A 233 8.19 -15.09 -0.51
N ILE A 234 7.32 -14.66 0.40
CA ILE A 234 6.63 -13.37 0.30
C ILE A 234 7.55 -12.16 0.52
N GLY A 235 7.25 -11.11 -0.24
CA GLY A 235 7.91 -9.82 -0.12
C GLY A 235 6.95 -8.73 0.35
N LEU A 236 7.37 -7.91 1.30
CA LEU A 236 6.62 -6.70 1.67
C LEU A 236 7.00 -5.55 0.74
N VAL A 237 6.03 -5.05 -0.02
CA VAL A 237 6.27 -3.98 -1.01
C VAL A 237 5.70 -2.64 -0.60
N ALA A 238 4.65 -2.62 0.22
CA ALA A 238 4.12 -1.42 0.83
C ALA A 238 3.33 -1.71 2.11
N ASP A 239 3.34 -0.74 3.02
CA ASP A 239 2.51 -0.71 4.21
C ASP A 239 1.87 0.67 4.36
N VAL A 240 0.56 0.67 4.60
CA VAL A 240 -0.24 1.89 4.72
C VAL A 240 -0.95 1.89 6.06
N PHE A 241 -0.49 2.75 6.95
CA PHE A 241 -1.11 2.96 8.25
C PHE A 241 -1.89 4.27 8.27
N SER A 242 -3.10 4.24 8.81
CA SER A 242 -3.90 5.43 9.06
C SER A 242 -4.31 5.45 10.53
N VAL A 243 -4.10 6.59 11.20
CA VAL A 243 -4.58 6.80 12.57
C VAL A 243 -5.20 8.17 12.73
N ARG A 244 -6.32 8.23 13.45
CA ARG A 244 -6.96 9.48 13.85
C ARG A 244 -6.05 10.26 14.80
N ILE A 245 -5.83 11.53 14.46
CA ILE A 245 -5.02 12.47 15.24
C ILE A 245 -5.84 13.71 15.62
N GLY A 246 -5.36 14.42 16.64
CA GLY A 246 -5.99 15.65 17.11
C GLY A 246 -5.53 16.87 16.32
N PHE A 247 -6.37 17.90 16.27
CA PHE A 247 -5.90 19.24 15.92
C PHE A 247 -4.98 19.72 17.04
N ALA A 248 -3.72 20.04 16.71
CA ALA A 248 -3.02 21.02 17.52
C ALA A 248 -3.81 22.33 17.39
N ALA A 249 -4.05 23.03 18.50
CA ALA A 249 -4.56 24.40 18.44
C ALA A 249 -3.50 25.26 17.74
N GLY A 250 -3.58 25.36 16.41
CA GLY A 250 -2.60 26.03 15.56
C GLY A 250 -2.44 25.38 14.19
N VAL A 251 -3.20 25.91 13.21
CA VAL A 251 -2.99 25.87 11.75
C VAL A 251 -3.03 24.49 11.06
N GLY A 252 -4.12 24.27 10.30
CA GLY A 252 -4.12 23.54 9.02
C GLY A 252 -4.09 22.01 9.08
N GLY A 253 -5.10 21.36 8.51
CA GLY A 253 -5.01 19.94 8.18
C GLY A 253 -3.96 19.74 7.10
N GLU A 254 -2.89 19.02 7.43
CA GLU A 254 -1.81 18.65 6.53
C GLU A 254 -1.98 17.17 6.17
N ILE A 255 -1.93 16.86 4.88
CA ILE A 255 -1.78 15.47 4.42
C ILE A 255 -0.28 15.27 4.19
N ILE A 256 0.35 14.58 5.13
CA ILE A 256 1.75 14.18 5.04
C ILE A 256 1.77 12.83 4.32
N VAL A 257 2.42 12.77 3.17
CA VAL A 257 2.80 11.52 2.52
C VAL A 257 4.32 11.48 2.54
N GLU A 258 4.89 10.54 3.28
CA GLU A 258 6.33 10.33 3.36
C GLU A 258 6.66 8.95 2.79
N GLU A 259 7.53 8.90 1.77
CA GLU A 259 8.02 7.66 1.17
C GLU A 259 9.30 7.23 1.91
N LYS A 260 9.32 6.05 2.55
CA LYS A 260 10.53 5.50 3.20
C LYS A 260 10.74 4.04 2.85
N ALA A 261 12.00 3.71 2.54
CA ALA A 261 12.49 2.33 2.49
C ALA A 261 12.51 1.71 3.90
N TYR A 262 12.17 0.43 4.04
CA TYR A 262 12.11 -0.29 5.32
C TYR A 262 13.40 -0.19 6.16
N SER A 263 14.57 -0.15 5.51
CA SER A 263 15.88 0.00 6.16
C SER A 263 16.18 1.42 6.68
N GLU A 264 15.43 2.44 6.25
CA GLU A 264 15.52 3.84 6.72
C GLU A 264 14.40 4.20 7.72
N VAL A 265 13.58 3.22 8.10
CA VAL A 265 12.52 3.39 9.10
C VAL A 265 13.09 3.71 10.51
N SER A 266 14.41 3.60 10.68
CA SER A 266 15.16 4.39 11.66
C SER A 266 15.90 5.52 10.94
N PHE A 267 15.64 6.78 11.32
CA PHE A 267 16.28 8.06 10.93
C PHE A 267 15.37 9.07 10.18
N ILE A 268 14.84 10.02 10.97
CA ILE A 268 14.53 11.43 10.69
C ILE A 268 13.74 11.76 9.40
N ALA A 269 12.46 12.12 9.58
CA ALA A 269 11.80 13.12 8.74
C ALA A 269 12.10 14.51 9.30
N THR A 270 12.93 15.30 8.63
CA THR A 270 13.00 16.76 8.82
C THR A 270 12.72 17.37 7.47
N ILE A 271 11.61 18.09 7.34
CA ILE A 271 11.34 18.90 6.16
C ILE A 271 12.30 20.09 6.15
N ILE A 272 13.15 20.16 5.11
CA ILE A 272 13.68 21.43 4.62
C ILE A 272 12.52 22.14 3.93
N GLY A 273 12.17 23.33 4.44
CA GLY A 273 11.13 24.16 3.87
C GLY A 273 11.42 24.49 2.40
N VAL A 274 10.44 24.20 1.53
CA VAL A 274 10.25 24.95 0.30
C VAL A 274 8.98 25.77 0.48
N THR A 275 9.19 27.05 0.77
CA THR A 275 8.19 28.10 0.58
C THR A 275 7.64 28.05 -0.83
N ALA A 276 6.43 27.51 -0.99
CA ALA A 276 5.50 27.93 -2.03
C ALA A 276 4.35 28.66 -1.34
N VAL A 277 4.51 29.97 -1.19
CA VAL A 277 3.45 30.88 -0.81
C VAL A 277 2.41 30.87 -1.92
N ILE A 278 1.26 30.23 -1.70
CA ILE A 278 0.02 30.64 -2.37
C ILE A 278 -0.87 31.23 -1.30
N ALA A 279 -0.79 32.56 -1.20
CA ALA A 279 -1.75 33.35 -0.45
C ALA A 279 -3.11 33.28 -1.17
N ALA A 280 -4.13 32.73 -0.52
CA ALA A 280 -5.51 33.07 -0.79
C ALA A 280 -6.23 33.30 0.55
N MET A 281 -6.37 34.59 0.83
CA MET A 281 -7.10 35.25 1.89
C MET A 281 -8.56 34.78 1.97
N VAL A 282 -9.01 34.27 3.12
CA VAL A 282 -10.42 34.43 3.55
C VAL A 282 -10.46 34.81 5.03
N ILE A 283 -11.17 35.91 5.23
CA ILE A 283 -11.31 36.71 6.44
C ILE A 283 -12.13 35.95 7.49
N PHE A 284 -11.65 35.91 8.73
CA PHE A 284 -12.52 35.68 9.88
C PHE A 284 -13.43 36.89 10.06
N LYS A 285 -14.75 36.67 10.01
CA LYS A 285 -15.71 37.55 10.66
C LYS A 285 -16.82 36.71 11.29
N GLU A 286 -16.75 36.56 12.60
CA GLU A 286 -17.94 36.25 13.39
C GLU A 286 -18.95 37.40 13.22
N SER A 287 -20.22 37.06 13.01
CA SER A 287 -21.33 37.88 13.45
C SER A 287 -22.47 36.98 13.88
N ALA A 288 -22.84 37.18 15.15
CA ALA A 288 -23.77 36.43 15.96
C ALA A 288 -25.25 36.52 15.51
N LEU A 289 -26.05 35.57 16.03
CA LEU A 289 -27.51 35.59 16.24
C LEU A 289 -28.34 35.66 14.93
N THR A 290 -29.27 34.74 14.65
CA THR A 290 -30.27 34.08 15.51
C THR A 290 -30.52 32.64 15.09
#